data_AF-A0A5K1FSE7-F1
#
_entry.id   AF-A0A5K1FSE7-F1
#
_cell.length_a   1.000
_cell.length_b   1.000
_cell.length_c   1.000
_cell.angle_alpha   90.00
_cell.angle_beta   90.00
_cell.angle_gamma   90.00
#
_symmetry.space_group_name_H-M   'P 1'
#
loop_
_entity.id
_entity.type
_entity.pdbx_description
1 polymer ?
#
loop_
_entity_poly.entity_id
_entity_poly.type
_entity_poly.pdbx_seq_one_letter_code
_entity_poly.pdbx_strand_id
1 'polypeptide(L)'
;KSNHGTYDFIFVDADKDNYINYHKRLIDLVKVGGVIGYDNTLWNGSVVAPPDAPLRKYVRYYRDFVLELNKAMAADPRIEICQLPVGDGITLCRRVY
;
A
#
# COMPACT_ATOMS: atom_id res chain seq x y z
N LYS A 1 1.18 15.29 23.82
CA LYS A 1 -0.01 14.44 23.55
C LYS A 1 0.40 13.46 22.45
N SER A 2 0.20 12.16 22.66
CA SER A 2 0.50 11.15 21.64
C SER A 2 -0.61 11.18 20.58
N ASN A 3 -0.26 11.23 19.30
CA ASN A 3 -1.21 11.18 18.18
C ASN A 3 -1.53 9.73 17.76
N HIS A 4 -1.31 8.75 18.65
CA HIS A 4 -1.60 7.35 18.35
C HIS A 4 -3.11 7.13 18.27
N GLY A 5 -3.56 6.44 17.22
CA GLY A 5 -4.95 6.08 17.02
C GLY A 5 -5.91 7.26 16.86
N THR A 6 -5.44 8.43 16.42
CA THR A 6 -6.28 9.64 16.27
C THR A 6 -6.94 9.76 14.91
N TYR A 7 -6.53 8.96 13.92
CA TYR A 7 -7.07 9.03 12.55
C TYR A 7 -8.03 7.87 12.27
N ASP A 8 -9.18 8.19 11.69
CA ASP A 8 -10.18 7.19 11.25
C ASP A 8 -9.82 6.55 9.91
N PHE A 9 -9.30 7.37 9.00
CA PHE A 9 -8.94 6.99 7.64
C PHE A 9 -7.67 7.72 7.20
N ILE A 10 -6.82 7.03 6.44
CA ILE A 10 -5.60 7.59 5.86
C ILE A 10 -5.49 7.11 4.41
N PHE A 11 -5.29 8.03 3.47
CA PHE A 11 -5.04 7.70 2.07
C PHE A 11 -3.58 8.00 1.70
N VAL A 12 -2.91 7.04 1.09
CA VAL A 12 -1.50 7.10 0.71
C VAL A 12 -1.40 6.99 -0.81
N ASP A 13 -1.27 8.14 -1.46
CA ASP A 13 -0.96 8.27 -2.89
C ASP A 13 0.26 9.19 -3.08
N ALA A 14 1.42 8.67 -2.73
CA ALA A 14 2.72 9.33 -2.86
C ALA A 14 3.75 8.46 -3.60
N ASP A 15 5.03 8.64 -3.28
CA ASP A 15 6.18 7.88 -3.77
C ASP A 15 6.19 6.43 -3.25
N LYS A 16 6.20 5.46 -4.18
CA LYS A 16 5.93 4.04 -3.87
C LYS A 16 7.05 3.37 -3.09
N ASP A 17 8.28 3.85 -3.23
CA ASP A 17 9.45 3.38 -2.49
C ASP A 17 9.41 3.70 -0.99
N ASN A 18 8.53 4.61 -0.56
CA ASN A 18 8.31 4.89 0.87
C ASN A 18 7.06 4.26 1.46
N TYR A 19 6.23 3.52 0.72
CA TYR A 19 4.95 3.04 1.26
C TYR A 19 5.10 2.14 2.49
N ILE A 20 6.12 1.28 2.51
CA ILE A 20 6.45 0.46 3.68
C ILE A 20 6.90 1.34 4.86
N ASN A 21 7.67 2.40 4.60
CA ASN A 21 8.11 3.34 5.62
C ASN A 21 6.95 4.16 6.19
N TYR A 22 5.98 4.53 5.36
CA TYR A 22 4.73 5.12 5.80
C TYR A 22 3.95 4.13 6.63
N HIS A 23 3.73 2.90 6.14
CA HIS A 23 2.97 1.88 6.85
C HIS A 23 3.44 1.66 8.30
N LYS A 24 4.75 1.57 8.51
CA LYS A 24 5.36 1.45 9.85
C LYS A 24 4.93 2.55 10.83
N ARG A 25 4.65 3.75 10.34
CA ARG A 25 4.20 4.90 11.15
C ARG A 25 2.68 5.00 11.20
N LEU A 26 2.03 4.82 10.05
CA LEU A 26 0.59 5.00 9.89
C LEU A 26 -0.21 4.00 10.70
N ILE A 27 0.30 2.78 10.90
CA ILE A 27 -0.36 1.76 11.70
C ILE A 27 -0.58 2.20 13.16
N ASP A 28 0.35 2.99 13.73
CA ASP A 28 0.21 3.51 15.09
C ASP A 28 -0.70 4.75 15.14
N LEU A 29 -0.77 5.52 14.05
CA LEU A 29 -1.58 6.73 13.93
C LEU A 29 -3.05 6.44 13.63
N VAL A 30 -3.34 5.40 12.86
CA VAL A 30 -4.71 4.97 12.55
C VAL A 30 -5.29 4.22 13.75
N LYS A 31 -6.55 4.49 14.10
CA LYS A 31 -7.22 3.78 15.19
C LYS A 31 -7.42 2.29 14.87
N VAL A 32 -7.58 1.45 15.89
CA VAL A 32 -8.10 0.09 15.70
C VAL A 32 -9.49 0.18 15.05
N GLY A 33 -9.70 -0.59 13.99
CA GLY A 33 -10.88 -0.51 13.13
C GLY A 33 -10.83 0.60 12.07
N GLY A 34 -9.86 1.52 12.13
CA GLY A 34 -9.61 2.50 11.08
C GLY A 34 -8.95 1.87 9.85
N VAL A 35 -8.95 2.62 8.75
CA VAL A 35 -8.55 2.11 7.42
C VAL A 35 -7.43 2.95 6.82
N ILE A 36 -6.42 2.28 6.26
CA ILE A 36 -5.39 2.89 5.41
C ILE A 36 -5.64 2.42 3.97
N GLY A 37 -5.73 3.33 3.02
CA GLY A 37 -5.80 3.02 1.59
C GLY A 37 -4.48 3.34 0.89
N TYR A 38 -3.88 2.36 0.22
CA TYR A 38 -2.70 2.54 -0.63
C TYR A 38 -3.10 2.54 -2.09
N ASP A 39 -2.72 3.57 -2.83
CA ASP A 39 -3.09 3.72 -4.25
C ASP A 39 -2.05 3.13 -5.23
N ASN A 40 -2.51 2.89 -6.46
CA ASN A 40 -1.76 2.31 -7.59
C ASN A 40 -1.08 0.96 -7.29
N THR A 41 -1.71 0.12 -6.47
CA THR A 41 -1.13 -1.14 -6.01
C THR A 41 -1.12 -2.24 -7.08
N LEU A 42 -1.80 -2.04 -8.22
CA LEU A 42 -1.66 -2.88 -9.42
C LEU A 42 -0.66 -2.30 -10.43
N TRP A 43 -0.22 -1.06 -10.23
CA TRP A 43 0.88 -0.37 -10.92
C TRP A 43 0.90 -0.56 -12.44
N ASN A 44 -0.13 -0.07 -13.09
CA ASN A 44 -0.42 -0.17 -14.52
C ASN A 44 -0.37 -1.62 -15.05
N GLY A 45 -0.76 -2.58 -14.21
CA GLY A 45 -0.69 -4.02 -14.47
C GLY A 45 0.74 -4.58 -14.53
N SER A 46 1.77 -3.76 -14.29
CA SER A 46 3.16 -4.18 -14.46
C SER A 46 3.62 -5.23 -13.44
N VAL A 47 2.88 -5.37 -12.34
CA VAL A 47 3.10 -6.42 -11.31
C VAL A 47 3.05 -7.85 -11.88
N VAL A 48 2.37 -8.06 -13.01
CA VAL A 48 2.34 -9.36 -13.73
C VAL A 48 3.05 -9.32 -15.09
N ALA A 49 3.67 -8.19 -15.45
CA ALA A 49 4.40 -8.09 -16.71
C ALA A 49 5.65 -8.99 -16.73
N PRO A 50 5.98 -9.61 -17.88
CA PRO A 50 7.17 -10.44 -18.01
C PRO A 50 8.46 -9.59 -17.90
N PRO A 51 9.61 -10.22 -17.58
CA PRO A 51 10.86 -9.49 -17.32
C PRO A 51 11.33 -8.57 -18.47
N ASP A 52 11.08 -8.99 -19.72
CA ASP A 52 11.46 -8.33 -20.96
C ASP A 52 10.40 -7.35 -21.49
N ALA A 53 9.27 -7.19 -20.80
CA ALA A 53 8.20 -6.27 -21.21
C ALA A 53 8.73 -4.83 -21.39
N PRO A 54 8.34 -4.13 -22.47
CA PRO A 54 8.72 -2.73 -22.67
C PRO A 54 7.92 -1.82 -21.73
N LEU A 55 8.47 -1.57 -20.53
CA LEU A 55 7.89 -0.67 -19.53
C LEU A 55 8.55 0.71 -19.55
N ARG A 56 7.77 1.76 -19.30
CA ARG A 56 8.30 3.11 -19.07
C ARG A 56 9.27 3.08 -17.86
N LYS A 57 10.33 3.90 -17.89
CA LYS A 57 11.39 3.89 -16.87
C LYS A 57 10.85 4.00 -15.44
N TYR A 58 9.90 4.90 -15.19
CA TYR A 58 9.32 5.07 -13.85
C TYR A 58 8.45 3.88 -13.43
N VAL A 59 7.70 3.28 -14.35
CA VAL A 59 6.91 2.07 -14.07
C VAL A 59 7.84 0.95 -13.64
N ARG A 60 8.93 0.72 -14.40
CA ARG A 60 9.94 -0.28 -14.06
C ARG A 60 10.60 -0.01 -12.70
N TYR A 61 10.96 1.25 -12.41
CA TYR A 61 11.60 1.62 -11.14
C TYR A 61 10.71 1.32 -9.93
N TYR A 62 9.44 1.72 -9.97
CA TYR A 62 8.53 1.56 -8.83
C TYR A 62 7.90 0.17 -8.71
N ARG A 63 7.92 -0.64 -9.78
CA ARG A 63 7.31 -1.98 -9.82
C ARG A 63 7.78 -2.86 -8.67
N ASP A 64 9.08 -2.89 -8.40
CA ASP A 64 9.63 -3.79 -7.38
C ASP A 64 9.21 -3.37 -5.96
N PHE A 65 9.09 -2.06 -5.71
CA PHE A 65 8.56 -1.54 -4.44
C PHE A 65 7.06 -1.85 -4.27
N VAL A 66 6.27 -1.78 -5.35
CA VAL A 66 4.85 -2.17 -5.30
C VAL A 66 4.70 -3.69 -5.06
N LEU A 67 5.54 -4.52 -5.68
CA LEU A 67 5.56 -5.96 -5.42
C LEU A 67 5.94 -6.27 -3.96
N GLU A 68 6.93 -5.58 -3.41
CA GLU A 68 7.33 -5.71 -2.01
C GLU A 68 6.20 -5.27 -1.06
N LEU A 69 5.59 -4.12 -1.33
CA LEU A 69 4.45 -3.62 -0.58
C LEU A 69 3.30 -4.62 -0.57
N ASN A 70 2.88 -5.12 -1.72
CA ASN A 70 1.74 -6.04 -1.82
C ASN A 70 1.98 -7.32 -1.01
N LYS A 71 3.21 -7.86 -1.06
CA LYS A 71 3.61 -9.00 -0.23
C LYS A 71 3.60 -8.65 1.27
N ALA A 72 4.11 -7.47 1.63
CA ALA A 72 4.15 -7.02 3.02
C ALA A 72 2.73 -6.84 3.58
N MET A 73 1.82 -6.20 2.85
CA MET A 73 0.42 -6.04 3.28
C MET A 73 -0.29 -7.39 3.40
N ALA A 74 -0.05 -8.32 2.48
CA ALA A 74 -0.65 -9.66 2.53
C ALA A 74 -0.15 -10.51 3.71
N ALA A 75 1.04 -10.22 4.25
CA ALA A 75 1.65 -10.94 5.35
C ALA A 75 1.53 -10.23 6.71
N ASP A 76 1.02 -9.00 6.76
CA ASP A 76 0.96 -8.22 8.00
C ASP A 76 -0.25 -8.63 8.86
N PRO A 77 -0.04 -9.26 10.03
CA PRO A 77 -1.14 -9.76 10.85
C PRO A 77 -1.94 -8.64 11.53
N ARG A 78 -1.46 -7.40 11.52
CA ARG A 78 -2.10 -6.24 12.18
C ARG A 78 -3.25 -5.67 11.37
N ILE A 79 -3.45 -6.15 10.14
CA ILE A 79 -4.45 -5.63 9.20
C ILE A 79 -5.27 -6.74 8.55
N GLU A 80 -6.54 -6.46 8.28
CA GLU A 80 -7.30 -7.15 7.25
C GLU A 80 -7.15 -6.38 5.95
N ILE A 81 -6.96 -7.09 4.83
CA ILE A 81 -6.68 -6.46 3.54
C ILE A 81 -7.72 -6.79 2.47
N CYS A 82 -7.92 -5.85 1.56
CA CYS A 82 -8.64 -6.05 0.31
C CYS A 82 -7.96 -5.24 -0.80
N GLN A 83 -7.35 -5.92 -1.78
CA GLN A 83 -6.81 -5.28 -2.98
C GLN A 83 -7.90 -5.26 -4.06
N LEU A 84 -8.38 -4.06 -4.39
CA LEU A 84 -9.50 -3.85 -5.31
C LEU A 84 -8.99 -3.34 -6.66
N PRO A 85 -9.52 -3.85 -7.79
CA PRO A 85 -9.18 -3.38 -9.14
C PRO A 85 -9.94 -2.09 -9.51
N VAL A 86 -10.00 -1.12 -8.60
CA VAL A 86 -10.55 0.22 -8.85
C VAL A 86 -9.39 1.15 -9.19
N GLY A 87 -9.51 1.91 -10.29
CA GLY A 87 -8.42 2.76 -10.78
C GLY A 87 -7.20 1.93 -11.17
N ASP A 88 -6.03 2.30 -10.65
CA ASP A 88 -4.78 1.54 -10.83
C ASP A 88 -4.50 0.56 -9.68
N GLY A 89 -5.56 0.16 -8.97
CA GLY A 89 -5.52 -0.71 -7.82
C GLY A 89 -5.45 0.05 -6.50
N ILE A 90 -6.41 -0.19 -5.61
CA ILE A 90 -6.38 0.32 -4.25
C ILE A 90 -6.35 -0.85 -3.27
N THR A 91 -5.38 -0.87 -2.36
CA THR A 91 -5.35 -1.83 -1.26
C THR A 91 -5.88 -1.14 0.00
N LEU A 92 -7.03 -1.59 0.47
CA LEU A 92 -7.60 -1.17 1.75
C LEU A 92 -7.06 -2.07 2.86
N CYS A 93 -6.53 -1.46 3.91
CA CYS A 93 -5.96 -2.13 5.07
C CYS A 93 -6.72 -1.66 6.33
N ARG A 94 -7.56 -2.51 6.91
CA ARG A 94 -8.26 -2.21 8.17
C ARG A 94 -7.43 -2.71 9.35
N ARG A 95 -7.04 -1.81 10.26
CA ARG A 95 -6.28 -2.19 11.47
C ARG A 95 -7.13 -3.04 12.41
N VAL A 96 -6.58 -4.13 12.94
CA VAL A 96 -7.30 -5.07 13.82
C VAL A 96 -6.90 -5.05 15.30
N TYR A 97 -5.68 -4.62 15.64
CA TYR A 97 -5.22 -4.41 17.03
C TYR A 97 -4.09 -3.38 17.10
#